data_AF-A0AA38RMN8-F1
#
_entry.id   AF-A0AA38RMN8-F1
#
_cell.length_a   1.000
_cell.length_b   1.000
_cell.length_c   1.000
_cell.angle_alpha   90.00
_cell.angle_beta   90.00
_cell.angle_gamma   90.00
#
_symmetry.space_group_name_H-M   'P 1'
#
loop_
_entity.id
_entity.type
_entity.pdbx_description
1 polymer ?
#
loop_
_entity_poly.entity_id
_entity_poly.type
_entity_poly.pdbx_seq_one_letter_code
_entity_poly.pdbx_strand_id
1 'polypeptide(L)'
;MSIHSVDVKHDGFEVAHVQDVQREYSRNVNAKIRNPLMGISKSDLRANVSRFCQQYGFTEKEDVFFRGALAAQNPDNYQGLPELTDEDKYWLEREVSHKWHLPRPLYYSIALCSLGSAIQGWDNTGANGANLSFPQEFGIEHNTWLVGVINSGPTLFGLLSA
;
A
#
# COMPACT_ATOMS: atom_id res chain seq x y z
N MET A 1 -60.44 3.99 -14.58
CA MET A 1 -59.75 4.11 -15.88
C MET A 1 -58.86 5.33 -15.82
N SER A 2 -57.58 5.14 -15.52
CA SER A 2 -56.45 5.84 -16.17
C SER A 2 -55.14 5.31 -15.58
N ILE A 3 -54.31 4.88 -16.51
CA ILE A 3 -52.94 4.39 -16.38
C ILE A 3 -51.97 5.56 -16.10
N HIS A 4 -50.94 5.33 -15.29
CA HIS A 4 -49.66 6.06 -15.35
C HIS A 4 -48.62 5.22 -14.59
N SER A 5 -47.93 4.34 -15.32
CA SER A 5 -46.56 4.48 -15.85
C SER A 5 -45.51 4.20 -14.79
N VAL A 6 -44.83 3.07 -15.00
CA VAL A 6 -43.68 2.58 -14.25
C VAL A 6 -42.46 3.38 -14.71
N ASP A 7 -41.90 4.21 -13.83
CA ASP A 7 -40.61 4.85 -14.06
C ASP A 7 -39.48 3.90 -13.66
N VAL A 8 -38.86 3.30 -14.68
CA VAL A 8 -37.60 2.56 -14.62
C VAL A 8 -36.47 3.57 -14.38
N LYS A 9 -35.93 3.62 -13.16
CA LYS A 9 -34.69 4.37 -12.91
C LYS A 9 -33.49 3.55 -13.39
N HIS A 10 -32.74 4.16 -14.30
CA HIS A 10 -31.46 3.71 -14.82
C HIS A 10 -30.45 3.46 -13.68
N ASP A 11 -29.87 2.27 -13.65
CA ASP A 11 -28.63 1.98 -12.91
C ASP A 11 -27.47 2.70 -13.61
N GLY A 12 -27.14 3.88 -13.10
CA GLY A 12 -25.87 4.54 -13.40
C GLY A 12 -24.74 3.79 -12.69
N PHE A 13 -23.77 3.33 -13.48
CA PHE A 13 -22.52 2.77 -12.99
C PHE A 13 -21.68 3.89 -12.35
N GLU A 14 -21.95 4.20 -11.07
CA GLU A 14 -21.07 5.07 -10.27
C GLU A 14 -19.80 4.29 -9.94
N VAL A 15 -18.73 4.62 -10.68
CA VAL A 15 -17.37 4.27 -10.28
C VAL A 15 -17.05 5.12 -9.05
N ALA A 16 -17.31 4.56 -7.87
CA ALA A 16 -16.89 5.15 -6.61
C ALA A 16 -15.37 5.30 -6.63
N HIS A 17 -14.91 6.54 -6.73
CA HIS A 17 -13.50 6.91 -6.62
C HIS A 17 -13.01 6.49 -5.23
N VAL A 18 -12.23 5.41 -5.15
CA VAL A 18 -11.70 4.87 -3.90
C VAL A 18 -10.64 5.85 -3.35
N GLN A 19 -11.08 6.86 -2.60
CA GLN A 19 -10.20 7.82 -1.92
C GLN A 19 -10.16 7.63 -0.40
N ASP A 20 -10.75 6.56 0.13
CA ASP A 20 -10.85 6.30 1.57
C ASP A 20 -9.99 5.13 2.09
N VAL A 21 -8.94 4.71 1.37
CA VAL A 21 -8.04 3.62 1.84
C VAL A 21 -7.29 4.02 3.13
N GLN A 22 -7.06 5.31 3.37
CA GLN A 22 -6.18 5.77 4.45
C GLN A 22 -6.88 5.95 5.81
N ARG A 23 -8.20 6.18 5.84
CA ARG A 23 -8.92 6.45 7.12
C ARG A 23 -9.36 5.18 7.86
N GLU A 24 -9.44 4.05 7.18
CA GLU A 24 -9.94 2.81 7.81
C GLU A 24 -8.85 2.03 8.56
N TYR A 25 -7.57 2.20 8.20
CA TYR A 25 -6.46 1.51 8.87
C TYR A 25 -6.21 2.00 10.30
N SER A 26 -6.51 3.26 10.62
CA SER A 26 -6.16 3.87 11.91
C SER A 26 -7.14 3.56 13.05
N ARG A 27 -8.29 2.90 12.77
CA ARG A 27 -9.33 2.67 13.78
C ARG A 27 -9.37 1.29 14.39
N ASN A 28 -8.46 0.38 14.01
CA ASN A 28 -8.49 -0.96 14.57
C ASN A 28 -7.09 -1.55 14.71
N VAL A 29 -6.42 -1.20 15.80
CA VAL A 29 -5.11 -1.75 16.21
C VAL A 29 -5.15 -3.28 16.40
N ASN A 30 -6.36 -3.87 16.39
CA ASN A 30 -6.65 -5.30 16.46
C ASN A 30 -7.51 -5.82 15.28
N ALA A 31 -7.65 -5.07 14.17
CA ALA A 31 -8.19 -5.67 12.95
C ALA A 31 -7.20 -6.72 12.45
N LYS A 32 -7.39 -7.97 12.91
CA LYS A 32 -6.70 -9.12 12.36
C LYS A 32 -6.93 -9.06 10.86
N ILE A 33 -5.87 -8.91 10.09
CA ILE A 33 -5.92 -8.95 8.63
C ILE A 33 -6.49 -10.32 8.28
N ARG A 34 -7.78 -10.37 7.97
CA ARG A 34 -8.46 -11.60 7.56
C ARG A 34 -8.22 -11.74 6.07
N ASN A 35 -7.69 -12.88 5.65
CA ASN A 35 -7.53 -13.18 4.24
C ASN A 35 -8.91 -13.07 3.54
N PRO A 36 -9.07 -12.16 2.56
CA PRO A 36 -10.36 -11.87 1.93
C PRO A 36 -10.90 -13.04 1.09
N LEU A 37 -10.04 -13.99 0.72
CA LEU A 37 -10.43 -15.17 -0.04
C LEU A 37 -10.95 -16.30 0.86
N MET A 38 -10.78 -16.20 2.18
CA MET A 38 -11.18 -17.23 3.12
C MET A 38 -12.70 -17.44 3.13
N GLY A 39 -13.13 -18.70 3.04
CA GLY A 39 -14.55 -19.07 3.10
C GLY A 39 -15.30 -18.95 1.78
N ILE A 40 -14.67 -18.47 0.71
CA ILE A 40 -15.24 -18.49 -0.63
C ILE A 40 -15.15 -19.93 -1.16
N SER A 41 -16.25 -20.47 -1.68
CA SER A 41 -16.26 -21.81 -2.28
C SER A 41 -15.35 -21.85 -3.51
N LYS A 42 -14.80 -23.02 -3.83
CA LYS A 42 -13.90 -23.17 -4.98
C LYS A 42 -14.57 -22.77 -6.31
N SER A 43 -15.86 -23.05 -6.47
CA SER A 43 -16.63 -22.65 -7.65
C SER A 43 -16.83 -21.14 -7.74
N ASP A 44 -17.16 -20.48 -6.62
CA ASP A 44 -17.33 -19.03 -6.58
C ASP A 44 -15.99 -18.31 -6.79
N LEU A 45 -14.91 -18.88 -6.26
CA LEU A 45 -13.56 -18.38 -6.48
C LEU A 45 -13.18 -18.44 -7.96
N ARG A 46 -13.47 -19.56 -8.66
CA ARG A 46 -13.26 -19.70 -10.10
C ARG A 46 -14.08 -18.67 -10.88
N ALA A 47 -15.35 -18.48 -10.52
CA ALA A 47 -16.21 -17.51 -11.19
C ALA A 47 -15.69 -16.06 -11.00
N ASN A 48 -15.24 -15.72 -9.80
CA ASN A 48 -14.65 -14.40 -9.51
C ASN A 48 -13.35 -14.17 -10.27
N VAL A 49 -12.49 -15.19 -10.33
CA VAL A 49 -11.25 -15.14 -11.14
C VAL A 49 -11.58 -14.98 -12.62
N SER A 50 -12.54 -15.73 -13.16
CA SER A 50 -12.92 -15.61 -14.57
C SER A 50 -13.46 -14.21 -14.89
N ARG A 51 -14.31 -13.63 -14.03
CA ARG A 51 -14.76 -12.24 -14.17
C ARG A 51 -13.60 -11.25 -14.16
N PHE A 52 -12.66 -11.41 -13.22
CA PHE A 52 -11.47 -10.56 -13.13
C PHE A 52 -10.63 -10.65 -14.41
N CYS A 53 -10.35 -11.87 -14.89
CA CYS A 53 -9.58 -12.09 -16.09
C CYS A 53 -10.28 -11.54 -17.34
N GLN A 54 -11.60 -11.62 -17.44
CA GLN A 54 -12.36 -11.00 -18.54
C GLN A 54 -12.31 -9.47 -18.47
N GLN A 55 -12.46 -8.90 -17.27
CA GLN A 55 -12.48 -7.45 -17.08
C GLN A 55 -11.13 -6.79 -17.40
N TYR A 56 -10.02 -7.42 -17.03
CA TYR A 56 -8.67 -6.86 -17.17
C TYR A 56 -7.88 -7.45 -18.34
N GLY A 57 -8.50 -8.31 -19.17
CA GLY A 57 -7.86 -8.88 -20.37
C GLY A 57 -6.78 -9.92 -20.07
N PHE A 58 -6.98 -10.75 -19.05
CA PHE A 58 -6.11 -11.87 -18.67
C PHE A 58 -6.75 -13.24 -18.93
N THR A 59 -7.68 -13.33 -19.89
CA THR A 59 -8.45 -14.55 -20.15
C THR A 59 -7.54 -15.74 -20.46
N GLU A 60 -6.40 -15.54 -21.14
CA GLU A 60 -5.44 -16.60 -21.43
C GLU A 60 -4.69 -17.13 -20.18
N LYS A 61 -4.73 -16.40 -19.07
CA LYS A 61 -4.09 -16.75 -17.79
C LYS A 61 -5.08 -17.13 -16.70
N GLU A 62 -6.37 -17.30 -17.03
CA GLU A 62 -7.41 -17.57 -16.04
C GLU A 62 -7.05 -18.73 -15.10
N ASP A 63 -6.47 -19.79 -15.65
CA ASP A 63 -6.07 -20.95 -14.84
C ASP A 63 -4.93 -20.65 -13.86
N VAL A 64 -3.94 -19.85 -14.27
CA VAL A 64 -2.84 -19.41 -13.40
C VAL A 64 -3.38 -18.56 -12.26
N PHE A 65 -4.27 -17.60 -12.56
CA PHE A 65 -4.92 -16.78 -11.55
C PHE A 65 -5.77 -17.62 -10.60
N PHE A 66 -6.42 -18.67 -11.09
CA PHE A 66 -7.22 -19.55 -10.25
C PHE A 66 -6.36 -20.36 -9.28
N ARG A 67 -5.27 -20.98 -9.76
CA ARG A 67 -4.30 -21.69 -8.92
C ARG A 67 -3.66 -20.74 -7.89
N GLY A 68 -3.31 -19.53 -8.32
CA GLY A 68 -2.80 -18.48 -7.43
C GLY A 68 -3.82 -18.05 -6.37
N ALA A 69 -5.09 -17.92 -6.73
CA ALA A 69 -6.16 -17.60 -5.77
C ALA A 69 -6.38 -18.73 -4.75
N LEU A 70 -6.24 -20.00 -5.15
CA LEU A 70 -6.29 -21.14 -4.23
C LEU A 70 -5.10 -21.16 -3.27
N ALA A 71 -3.88 -20.93 -3.78
CA ALA A 71 -2.69 -20.82 -2.96
C ALA A 71 -2.79 -19.64 -1.96
N ALA A 72 -3.31 -18.50 -2.42
CA ALA A 72 -3.54 -17.33 -1.59
C ALA A 72 -4.66 -17.54 -0.56
N GLN A 73 -5.67 -18.36 -0.85
CA GLN A 73 -6.72 -18.72 0.12
C GLN A 73 -6.15 -19.53 1.28
N ASN A 74 -5.19 -20.42 1.05
CA ASN A 74 -4.56 -21.23 2.09
C ASN A 74 -3.02 -21.29 1.95
N PRO A 75 -2.31 -20.22 2.38
CA PRO A 75 -0.87 -20.09 2.17
C PRO A 75 -0.04 -21.06 3.01
N ASP A 76 -0.60 -21.65 4.08
CA ASP A 76 0.11 -22.62 4.92
C ASP A 76 0.01 -24.05 4.39
N ASN A 77 -1.00 -24.36 3.56
CA ASN A 77 -1.30 -25.71 3.09
C ASN A 77 -1.33 -25.84 1.55
N TYR A 78 -0.58 -24.99 0.83
CA TYR A 78 -0.53 -25.03 -0.63
C TYR A 78 0.00 -26.37 -1.19
N GLN A 79 0.83 -27.10 -0.44
CA GLN A 79 1.37 -28.40 -0.87
C GLN A 79 0.29 -29.47 -1.06
N GLY A 80 -0.77 -29.42 -0.25
CA GLY A 80 -1.89 -30.37 -0.28
C GLY A 80 -2.93 -30.09 -1.37
N LEU A 81 -2.79 -29.00 -2.13
CA LEU A 81 -3.72 -28.64 -3.20
C LEU A 81 -3.43 -29.49 -4.45
N PRO A 82 -4.41 -30.28 -4.94
CA PRO A 82 -4.24 -31.09 -6.15
C PRO A 82 -4.29 -30.26 -7.45
N GLU A 83 -4.79 -29.03 -7.40
CA GLU A 83 -4.86 -28.13 -8.56
C GLU A 83 -3.54 -27.46 -8.87
N LEU A 84 -2.61 -27.41 -7.90
CA LEU A 84 -1.27 -26.87 -8.11
C LEU A 84 -0.39 -27.91 -8.78
N THR A 85 0.32 -27.47 -9.81
CA THR A 85 1.35 -28.25 -10.48
C THR A 85 2.60 -28.37 -9.59
N ASP A 86 3.46 -29.35 -9.88
CA ASP A 86 4.73 -29.49 -9.16
C ASP A 86 5.63 -28.26 -9.32
N GLU A 87 5.54 -27.59 -10.48
CA GLU A 87 6.24 -26.34 -10.73
C GLU A 87 5.73 -25.21 -9.83
N ASP A 88 4.40 -25.07 -9.65
CA ASP A 88 3.84 -24.06 -8.74
C ASP A 88 4.33 -24.28 -7.30
N LYS A 89 4.32 -25.55 -6.85
CA LYS A 89 4.75 -25.92 -5.51
C LYS A 89 6.23 -25.62 -5.30
N TYR A 90 7.07 -25.90 -6.30
CA TYR A 90 8.48 -25.57 -6.26
C TYR A 90 8.73 -24.06 -6.10
N TRP A 91 8.04 -23.23 -6.88
CA TRP A 91 8.22 -21.77 -6.79
C TRP A 91 7.71 -21.20 -5.47
N LEU A 92 6.58 -21.70 -4.95
CA LEU A 92 6.05 -21.31 -3.64
C LEU A 92 6.98 -21.74 -2.49
N GLU A 93 7.54 -22.94 -2.55
CA GLU A 93 8.53 -23.40 -1.57
C GLU A 93 9.82 -22.58 -1.64
N ARG A 94 10.24 -22.20 -2.87
CA ARG A 94 11.39 -21.35 -3.08
C ARG A 94 11.21 -19.98 -2.43
N GLU A 95 10.04 -19.38 -2.52
CA GLU A 95 9.72 -18.09 -1.88
C GLU A 95 9.92 -18.15 -0.37
N VAL A 96 9.43 -19.21 0.28
CA VAL A 96 9.56 -19.41 1.74
C VAL A 96 11.00 -19.69 2.14
N SER A 97 11.69 -20.58 1.41
CA SER A 97 13.06 -20.97 1.72
C SER A 97 14.09 -19.87 1.43
N HIS A 98 13.81 -18.99 0.46
CA HIS A 98 14.71 -17.94 -0.01
C HIS A 98 14.09 -16.54 0.15
N LYS A 99 13.55 -16.23 1.33
CA LYS A 99 12.90 -14.95 1.67
C LYS A 99 13.69 -13.68 1.35
N TRP A 100 15.02 -13.78 1.22
CA TRP A 100 15.93 -12.67 0.89
C TRP A 100 16.48 -12.72 -0.54
N HIS A 101 15.90 -13.54 -1.41
CA HIS A 101 16.31 -13.60 -2.81
C HIS A 101 15.48 -12.62 -3.64
N LEU A 102 15.75 -11.32 -3.46
CA LEU A 102 15.08 -10.26 -4.20
C LEU A 102 15.98 -9.67 -5.29
N PRO A 103 15.42 -9.08 -6.36
CA PRO A 103 16.19 -8.40 -7.39
C PRO A 103 17.05 -7.26 -6.82
N ARG A 104 18.28 -7.10 -7.31
CA ARG A 104 19.19 -6.01 -6.90
C ARG A 104 18.57 -4.61 -6.98
N PRO A 105 17.75 -4.25 -8.01
CA PRO A 105 17.08 -2.96 -8.05
C PRO A 105 16.20 -2.68 -6.84
N LEU A 106 15.52 -3.69 -6.28
CA LEU A 106 14.67 -3.49 -5.10
C LEU A 106 15.52 -3.15 -3.86
N TYR A 107 16.67 -3.81 -3.69
CA TYR A 107 17.61 -3.46 -2.63
C TYR A 107 18.14 -2.03 -2.78
N TYR A 108 18.43 -1.59 -4.00
CA TYR A 108 18.82 -0.20 -4.24
C TYR A 108 17.71 0.78 -3.91
N SER A 109 16.46 0.49 -4.28
CA SER A 109 15.31 1.33 -3.92
C SER A 109 15.14 1.43 -2.40
N ILE A 110 15.23 0.30 -1.68
CA ILE A 110 15.15 0.29 -0.22
C ILE A 110 16.28 1.15 0.37
N ALA A 111 17.53 0.93 -0.04
CA ALA A 111 18.67 1.67 0.48
C ALA A 111 18.56 3.18 0.22
N LEU A 112 18.15 3.58 -0.99
CA LEU A 112 17.98 4.98 -1.37
C LEU A 112 16.86 5.66 -0.57
N CYS A 113 15.70 5.00 -0.44
CA CYS A 113 14.59 5.51 0.36
C CYS A 113 14.96 5.61 1.85
N SER A 114 15.65 4.58 2.38
CA SER A 114 16.12 4.59 3.77
C SER A 114 17.14 5.69 4.02
N LEU A 115 18.06 5.96 3.09
CA LEU A 115 19.00 7.07 3.19
C LEU A 115 18.27 8.41 3.19
N GLY A 116 17.31 8.61 2.30
CA GLY A 116 16.47 9.82 2.29
C GLY A 116 15.74 10.04 3.61
N SER A 117 15.16 8.97 4.17
CA SER A 117 14.52 9.01 5.49
C SER A 117 15.51 9.31 6.62
N ALA A 118 16.74 8.79 6.54
CA ALA A 118 17.78 9.06 7.53
C ALA A 118 18.24 10.53 7.48
N ILE A 119 18.43 11.09 6.28
CA ILE A 119 18.78 12.50 6.08
C ILE A 119 17.66 13.40 6.65
N GLN A 120 16.39 13.08 6.36
CA GLN A 120 15.27 13.83 6.92
C GLN A 120 15.28 13.85 8.46
N GLY A 121 15.58 12.71 9.09
CA GLY A 121 15.71 12.64 10.56
C GLY A 121 16.92 13.43 11.09
N TRP A 122 18.04 13.36 10.38
CA TRP A 122 19.26 14.13 10.70
C TRP A 122 19.00 15.63 10.65
N ASP A 123 18.37 16.12 9.59
CA ASP A 123 18.08 17.55 9.39
C ASP A 123 17.16 18.09 10.50
N ASN A 124 16.13 17.32 10.87
CA ASN A 124 15.23 17.70 11.96
C ASN A 124 15.97 17.78 13.30
N THR A 125 16.81 16.78 13.59
CA THR A 125 17.59 16.73 14.83
C THR A 125 18.63 17.85 14.88
N GLY A 126 19.30 18.12 13.76
CA GLY A 126 20.27 19.20 13.61
C GLY A 126 19.65 20.58 13.82
N ALA A 127 18.46 20.83 13.22
CA ALA A 127 17.72 22.07 13.41
C ALA A 127 17.30 22.28 14.88
N ASN A 128 16.83 21.22 15.55
CA ASN A 128 16.49 21.28 16.98
C ASN A 128 17.72 21.59 17.85
N GLY A 129 18.87 20.99 17.53
CA GLY A 129 20.14 21.27 18.21
C GLY A 129 20.61 22.71 18.00
N ALA A 130 20.58 23.20 16.77
CA ALA A 130 20.92 24.57 16.42
C ALA A 130 20.01 25.58 17.15
N ASN A 131 18.71 25.30 17.25
CA ASN A 131 17.77 26.16 17.96
C ASN A 131 18.03 26.27 19.47
N LEU A 132 18.76 25.31 20.07
CA LEU A 132 19.15 25.38 21.48
C LEU A 132 20.42 26.21 21.70
N SER A 133 21.40 26.10 20.80
CA SER A 133 22.74 26.69 20.99
C SER A 133 22.96 28.00 20.25
N PHE A 134 22.43 28.17 19.04
CA PHE A 134 22.70 29.34 18.21
C PHE A 134 22.09 30.65 18.74
N PRO A 135 20.90 30.67 19.36
CA PRO A 135 20.38 31.91 19.91
C PRO A 135 21.30 32.51 21.00
N GLN A 136 21.96 31.65 21.79
CA GLN A 136 22.92 32.05 22.82
C GLN A 136 24.22 32.55 22.18
N GLU A 137 24.79 31.77 21.26
CA GLU A 137 26.08 32.09 20.61
C GLU A 137 26.02 33.41 19.82
N PHE A 138 24.91 33.69 19.15
CA PHE A 138 24.72 34.92 18.39
C PHE A 138 24.12 36.08 19.21
N GLY A 139 23.86 35.88 20.51
CA GLY A 139 23.28 36.91 21.38
C GLY A 139 21.85 37.34 20.98
N ILE A 140 21.10 36.46 20.31
CA ILE A 140 19.74 36.71 19.81
C ILE A 140 18.66 35.98 20.62
N GLU A 141 19.01 35.35 21.72
CA GLU A 141 18.12 34.51 22.52
C GLU A 141 16.86 35.24 23.05
N HIS A 142 16.92 36.56 23.21
CA HIS A 142 15.77 37.38 23.62
C HIS A 142 14.92 37.87 22.43
N ASN A 143 15.34 37.58 21.20
CA ASN A 143 14.68 38.00 19.97
C ASN A 143 13.88 36.84 19.33
N THR A 144 12.76 36.50 19.97
CA THR A 144 11.92 35.34 19.60
C THR A 144 11.36 35.43 18.18
N TRP A 145 11.06 36.64 17.69
CA TRP A 145 10.55 36.80 16.32
C TRP A 145 11.63 36.44 15.29
N LEU A 146 12.88 36.84 15.53
CA LEU A 146 14.00 36.55 14.64
C LEU A 146 14.31 35.04 14.61
N VAL A 147 14.33 34.40 15.78
CA VAL A 147 14.50 32.94 15.89
C VAL A 147 13.35 32.20 15.18
N GLY A 148 12.10 32.67 15.34
CA GLY A 148 10.94 32.11 14.64
C GLY A 148 11.03 32.22 13.11
N VAL A 149 11.53 33.34 12.59
CA VAL A 149 11.76 33.52 11.15
C VAL A 149 12.85 32.57 10.64
N ILE A 150 13.96 32.42 11.37
CA ILE A 150 15.05 31.49 11.01
C ILE A 150 14.53 30.05 10.95
N ASN A 151 13.78 29.61 11.96
CA ASN A 151 13.22 28.25 12.00
C ASN A 151 12.17 27.99 10.93
N SER A 152 11.44 29.03 10.50
CA SER A 152 10.44 28.93 9.43
C SER A 152 11.05 28.97 8.02
N GLY A 153 12.32 29.38 7.91
CA GLY A 153 13.04 29.54 6.64
C GLY A 153 12.97 28.33 5.70
N PRO A 154 13.25 27.10 6.17
CA PRO A 154 13.15 25.90 5.33
C PRO A 154 11.76 25.69 4.73
N THR A 155 10.71 25.89 5.51
CA THR A 155 9.31 25.76 5.04
C THR A 155 8.95 26.85 4.03
N LEU A 156 9.40 28.08 4.27
CA LEU A 156 9.18 29.21 3.34
C LEU A 156 9.87 28.98 2.00
N PHE A 157 11.11 28.47 1.99
CA PHE A 157 11.82 28.12 0.76
C PHE A 157 11.22 26.89 0.07
N GLY A 158 10.77 25.89 0.84
CA GLY A 158 10.07 24.74 0.30
C GLY A 158 8.80 25.13 -0.48
N LEU A 159 8.05 26.12 0.02
CA LEU A 159 6.87 26.68 -0.66
C LEU A 159 7.21 27.42 -1.96
N LEU A 160 8.38 28.06 -2.04
CA LEU A 160 8.82 28.81 -3.23
C LEU A 160 9.47 27.93 -4.30
N SER A 161 9.86 26.71 -3.94
CA SER A 161 10.50 25.75 -4.84
C SER A 161 9.51 24.79 -5.52
N ALA A 162 8.23 24.83 -5.14
CA ALA A 162 7.14 24.07 -5.74
C ALA A 162 6.50 24.85 -6.90
#